data_AF-A0A534PQU1-F1
#
_entry.id   AF-A0A534PQU1-F1
#
_cell.length_a   1.000
_cell.length_b   1.000
_cell.length_c   1.000
_cell.angle_alpha   90.00
_cell.angle_beta   90.00
_cell.angle_gamma   90.00
#
_symmetry.space_group_name_H-M   'P 1'
#
loop_
_entity.id
_entity.type
_entity.pdbx_description
1 polymer ?
#
loop_
_entity_poly.entity_id
_entity_poly.type
_entity_poly.pdbx_seq_one_letter_code
_entity_poly.pdbx_strand_id
1 'polypeptide(L)'
;MAEPTRIPDPRTSVVDIPRKKPPTRGRNIAIAVGGLAAVAAITFMLSRLRSAAPVVDRSSLWTDTVKRGPMLREVKGPGTLVPEQIRLITADTAGRVERIPLRPGARVDPGTILMELSNPDVMLQALDAERQLAQAKADLINLKATSSGNTLLTQSGLATLEAQTADAERRAQADKGLAKDGVISDVEARQAMEHAVELKNRLKFERQRLGVVAGSGKDQVAAQEAQIDRLKAVVAFRRKQVDSMKVRSVDKGVL
;
A
#
# COMPACT_ATOMS: atom_id res chain seq x y z
N MET A 1 -83.79 -103.60 121.93
CA MET A 1 -84.56 -104.45 121.00
C MET A 1 -85.54 -103.55 120.27
N ALA A 2 -85.63 -103.70 118.95
CA ALA A 2 -86.63 -103.14 118.02
C ALA A 2 -86.50 -101.67 117.53
N GLU A 3 -86.24 -101.55 116.22
CA GLU A 3 -86.71 -100.52 115.25
C GLU A 3 -88.26 -100.44 115.22
N PRO A 4 -88.94 -99.56 114.43
CA PRO A 4 -88.51 -98.49 113.49
C PRO A 4 -89.25 -97.15 113.77
N THR A 5 -89.12 -96.01 113.08
CA THR A 5 -89.62 -95.74 111.71
C THR A 5 -89.27 -94.29 111.33
N ARG A 6 -88.91 -94.09 110.07
CA ARG A 6 -88.40 -92.87 109.44
C ARG A 6 -89.52 -92.19 108.64
N ILE A 7 -89.76 -90.89 108.87
CA ILE A 7 -90.35 -89.94 107.91
C ILE A 7 -89.73 -88.55 108.17
N PRO A 8 -89.24 -87.83 107.14
CA PRO A 8 -89.21 -86.38 107.24
C PRO A 8 -89.88 -85.66 106.05
N ASP A 9 -90.45 -84.52 106.40
CA ASP A 9 -91.14 -83.48 105.62
C ASP A 9 -90.44 -82.14 105.96
N PRO A 10 -90.82 -80.96 105.45
CA PRO A 10 -90.78 -80.44 104.08
C PRO A 10 -89.81 -79.24 103.89
N ARG A 11 -89.60 -78.89 102.61
CA ARG A 11 -89.23 -77.60 101.99
C ARG A 11 -89.16 -76.33 102.88
N THR A 12 -88.06 -75.58 102.78
CA THR A 12 -87.97 -74.09 102.90
C THR A 12 -86.64 -73.61 102.29
N SER A 13 -86.68 -72.94 101.14
CA SER A 13 -86.69 -71.49 100.94
C SER A 13 -85.28 -70.85 100.87
N VAL A 14 -84.88 -70.70 99.61
CA VAL A 14 -83.82 -69.87 99.02
C VAL A 14 -83.44 -68.65 99.85
N VAL A 15 -82.15 -68.55 100.14
CA VAL A 15 -81.49 -67.37 100.67
C VAL A 15 -81.22 -66.43 99.48
N ASP A 16 -81.98 -65.35 99.36
CA ASP A 16 -81.65 -64.25 98.44
C ASP A 16 -81.75 -62.91 99.18
N ILE A 17 -80.57 -62.40 99.55
CA ILE A 17 -80.39 -61.07 100.12
C ILE A 17 -80.15 -60.13 98.93
N PRO A 18 -81.08 -59.23 98.58
CA PRO A 18 -80.95 -58.39 97.41
C PRO A 18 -79.81 -57.37 97.57
N ARG A 19 -78.71 -57.60 96.85
CA ARG A 19 -77.61 -56.62 96.70
C ARG A 19 -78.00 -55.58 95.65
N LYS A 20 -78.06 -54.30 96.03
CA LYS A 20 -78.15 -53.16 95.09
C LYS A 20 -76.97 -53.23 94.09
N LYS A 21 -77.28 -53.34 92.79
CA LYS A 21 -76.29 -53.22 91.70
C LYS A 21 -75.75 -51.78 91.67
N PRO A 22 -74.42 -51.55 91.73
CA PRO A 22 -73.86 -50.22 91.53
C PRO A 22 -74.13 -49.74 90.09
N PRO A 23 -74.32 -48.43 89.85
CA PRO A 23 -74.72 -47.91 88.54
C PRO A 23 -73.61 -48.10 87.49
N THR A 24 -73.77 -49.04 86.56
CA THR A 24 -72.77 -49.40 85.55
C THR A 24 -72.73 -48.49 84.31
N ARG A 25 -73.45 -47.35 84.31
CA ARG A 25 -73.45 -46.39 83.17
C ARG A 25 -72.12 -45.65 82.99
N GLY A 26 -71.39 -45.33 84.06
CA GLY A 26 -70.13 -44.57 83.96
C GLY A 26 -68.98 -45.35 83.31
N ARG A 27 -68.89 -46.66 83.56
CA ARG A 27 -67.80 -47.51 83.03
C ARG A 27 -67.91 -47.74 81.53
N ASN A 28 -69.12 -47.92 81.01
CA ASN A 28 -69.32 -48.16 79.57
C ASN A 28 -69.06 -46.89 78.75
N ILE A 29 -69.37 -45.70 79.29
CA ILE A 29 -69.04 -44.42 78.66
C ILE A 29 -67.52 -44.21 78.67
N ALA A 30 -66.83 -44.53 79.77
CA ALA A 30 -65.37 -44.42 79.82
C ALA A 30 -64.65 -45.32 78.80
N ILE A 31 -65.14 -46.54 78.58
CA ILE A 31 -64.59 -47.46 77.56
C ILE A 31 -64.87 -46.95 76.14
N ALA A 32 -66.08 -46.43 75.88
CA ALA A 32 -66.42 -45.87 74.57
C ALA A 32 -65.59 -44.62 74.25
N VAL A 33 -65.40 -43.72 75.23
CA VAL A 33 -64.56 -42.52 75.10
C VAL A 33 -63.09 -42.90 74.94
N GLY A 34 -62.60 -43.89 75.70
CA GLY A 34 -61.24 -44.40 75.57
C GLY A 34 -60.98 -45.04 74.20
N GLY A 35 -61.94 -45.81 73.68
CA GLY A 35 -61.87 -46.39 72.34
C GLY A 35 -61.86 -45.32 71.24
N LEU A 36 -62.72 -44.30 71.36
CA LEU A 36 -62.77 -43.20 70.39
C LEU A 36 -61.49 -42.36 70.43
N ALA A 37 -60.94 -42.10 71.63
CA ALA A 37 -59.67 -41.39 71.79
C ALA A 37 -58.50 -42.18 71.20
N ALA A 38 -58.47 -43.51 71.37
CA ALA A 38 -57.44 -44.36 70.78
C ALA A 38 -57.49 -44.35 69.24
N VAL A 39 -58.68 -44.45 68.65
CA VAL A 39 -58.85 -44.37 67.19
C VAL A 39 -58.43 -42.99 66.65
N ALA A 40 -58.81 -41.91 67.34
CA ALA A 40 -58.40 -40.56 66.96
C ALA A 40 -56.87 -40.38 67.04
N ALA A 41 -56.23 -40.91 68.09
CA ALA A 41 -54.78 -40.85 68.25
C ALA A 41 -54.02 -41.64 67.17
N ILE A 42 -54.47 -42.84 66.83
CA ILE A 42 -53.86 -43.66 65.77
C ILE A 42 -54.01 -43.00 64.41
N THR A 43 -55.19 -42.46 64.12
CA THR A 43 -55.45 -41.73 62.86
C THR A 43 -54.57 -40.49 62.76
N PHE A 44 -54.42 -39.73 63.85
CA PHE A 44 -53.51 -38.59 63.89
C PHE A 44 -52.04 -38.99 63.70
N MET A 45 -51.60 -40.09 64.32
CA MET A 45 -50.23 -40.62 64.20
C MET A 45 -49.91 -41.06 62.76
N LEU A 46 -50.83 -41.76 62.10
CA LEU A 46 -50.67 -42.21 60.72
C LEU A 46 -50.66 -41.04 59.72
N SER A 47 -51.44 -40.00 60.00
CA SER A 47 -51.48 -38.80 59.15
C SER A 47 -50.17 -38.00 59.13
N ARG A 48 -49.27 -38.23 60.11
CA ARG A 48 -47.94 -37.61 60.17
C ARG A 48 -46.84 -38.38 59.43
N LEU A 49 -47.09 -39.57 58.90
CA LEU A 49 -46.10 -40.25 58.07
C LEU A 49 -45.97 -39.54 56.72
N ARG A 50 -44.77 -39.02 56.43
CA ARG A 50 -44.48 -38.32 55.18
C ARG A 50 -44.65 -39.27 53.99
N SER A 51 -45.27 -38.76 52.93
CA SER A 51 -45.47 -39.44 51.66
C SER A 51 -44.13 -39.96 51.09
N ALA A 52 -44.11 -41.20 50.60
CA ALA A 52 -42.93 -41.80 50.00
C ALA A 52 -42.49 -40.99 48.77
N ALA A 53 -41.16 -40.83 48.60
CA ALA A 53 -40.61 -40.15 47.43
C ALA A 53 -40.98 -40.90 46.14
N PRO A 54 -41.20 -40.21 45.00
CA PRO A 54 -41.52 -40.86 43.75
C PRO A 54 -40.40 -41.82 43.34
N VAL A 55 -40.73 -43.10 43.20
CA VAL A 55 -39.80 -44.13 42.74
C VAL A 55 -39.93 -44.23 41.22
N VAL A 56 -38.82 -44.10 40.51
CA VAL A 56 -38.77 -44.25 39.05
C VAL A 56 -38.05 -45.56 38.73
N ASP A 57 -38.60 -46.33 37.79
CA ASP A 57 -38.05 -47.62 37.38
C ASP A 57 -36.67 -47.43 36.71
N ARG A 58 -35.67 -48.21 37.12
CA ARG A 58 -34.30 -48.12 36.61
C ARG A 58 -34.23 -48.47 35.12
N SER A 59 -35.16 -49.27 34.62
CA SER A 59 -35.31 -49.57 33.19
C SER A 59 -35.62 -48.34 32.33
N SER A 60 -36.18 -47.29 32.94
CA SER A 60 -36.50 -46.03 32.27
C SER A 60 -35.34 -45.02 32.23
N LEU A 61 -34.19 -45.35 32.84
CA LEU A 61 -33.03 -44.47 32.93
C LEU A 61 -31.90 -44.96 32.00
N TRP A 62 -31.51 -44.12 31.05
CA TRP A 62 -30.34 -44.36 30.22
C TRP A 62 -29.10 -43.71 30.86
N THR A 63 -28.19 -44.52 31.40
CA THR A 63 -26.96 -44.04 32.05
C THR A 63 -25.71 -44.47 31.30
N ASP A 64 -24.73 -43.58 31.18
CA ASP A 64 -23.40 -43.87 30.62
C ASP A 64 -22.29 -43.31 31.53
N THR A 65 -21.06 -43.83 31.39
CA THR A 65 -19.90 -43.48 32.22
C THR A 65 -19.15 -42.28 31.63
N VAL A 66 -19.04 -41.19 32.40
CA VAL A 66 -18.29 -39.99 31.97
C VAL A 66 -16.80 -40.28 31.85
N LYS A 67 -16.18 -39.83 30.77
CA LYS A 67 -14.72 -39.93 30.52
C LYS A 67 -14.12 -38.53 30.53
N ARG A 68 -12.97 -38.36 31.20
CA ARG A 68 -12.20 -37.11 31.14
C ARG A 68 -11.30 -37.14 29.91
N GLY A 69 -11.37 -36.08 29.09
CA GLY A 69 -10.54 -35.92 27.90
C GLY A 69 -10.75 -34.52 27.29
N PRO A 70 -9.90 -34.12 26.34
CA PRO A 70 -10.08 -32.86 25.63
C PRO A 70 -11.41 -32.89 24.85
N MET A 71 -12.32 -31.98 25.19
CA MET A 71 -13.56 -31.78 24.46
C MET A 71 -13.31 -30.75 23.36
N LEU A 72 -12.98 -31.23 22.16
CA LEU A 72 -12.80 -30.37 21.00
C LEU A 72 -14.15 -29.76 20.61
N ARG A 73 -14.27 -28.44 20.76
CA ARG A 73 -15.44 -27.68 20.32
C ARG A 73 -15.18 -27.08 18.95
N GLU A 74 -15.53 -27.83 17.92
CA GLU A 74 -15.51 -27.33 16.55
C GLU A 74 -16.73 -26.43 16.32
N VAL A 75 -16.49 -25.16 16.02
CA VAL A 75 -17.53 -24.21 15.65
C VAL A 75 -17.42 -23.94 14.17
N LYS A 76 -18.42 -24.37 13.40
CA LYS A 76 -18.54 -24.03 11.98
C LYS A 76 -19.10 -22.62 11.87
N GLY A 77 -18.28 -21.69 11.42
CA GLY A 77 -18.67 -20.32 11.12
C GLY A 77 -18.51 -20.03 9.62
N PRO A 78 -19.44 -19.29 8.99
CA PRO A 78 -19.21 -18.79 7.65
C PRO A 78 -18.09 -17.76 7.66
N GLY A 79 -17.21 -17.82 6.66
CA GLY A 79 -16.17 -16.83 6.41
C GLY A 79 -16.00 -16.62 4.92
N THR A 80 -15.58 -15.43 4.52
CA THR A 80 -15.27 -15.12 3.12
C THR A 80 -13.78 -14.86 2.97
N LEU A 81 -13.19 -15.40 1.91
CA LEU A 81 -11.81 -15.09 1.55
C LEU A 81 -11.80 -13.72 0.87
N VAL A 82 -10.94 -12.84 1.38
CA VAL A 82 -10.67 -11.52 0.81
C VAL A 82 -9.23 -11.46 0.32
N PRO A 83 -8.95 -10.74 -0.78
CA PRO A 83 -7.59 -10.58 -1.25
C PRO A 83 -6.75 -9.81 -0.22
N GLU A 84 -5.51 -10.24 -0.02
CA GLU A 84 -4.58 -9.58 0.90
C GLU A 84 -4.18 -8.17 0.43
N GLN A 85 -4.13 -7.94 -0.89
CA GLN A 85 -3.73 -6.67 -1.49
C GLN A 85 -4.68 -6.28 -2.62
N ILE A 86 -5.18 -5.05 -2.58
CA ILE A 86 -6.00 -4.43 -3.64
C ILE A 86 -5.28 -3.17 -4.10
N ARG A 87 -4.94 -3.09 -5.39
CA ARG A 87 -4.31 -1.91 -6.00
C ARG A 87 -5.26 -1.29 -7.01
N LEU A 88 -5.60 -0.02 -6.81
CA LEU A 88 -6.33 0.78 -7.79
C LEU A 88 -5.34 1.37 -8.79
N ILE A 89 -5.57 1.12 -10.08
CA ILE A 89 -4.72 1.64 -11.17
C ILE A 89 -5.45 2.81 -11.81
N THR A 90 -4.80 3.98 -11.79
CA THR A 90 -5.29 5.21 -12.41
C THR A 90 -4.49 5.54 -13.66
N ALA A 91 -5.11 6.27 -14.59
CA ALA A 91 -4.39 6.83 -15.73
C ALA A 91 -3.63 8.08 -15.30
N ASP A 92 -2.36 8.20 -15.72
CA ASP A 92 -1.53 9.37 -15.43
C ASP A 92 -1.96 10.61 -16.24
N THR A 93 -2.55 10.39 -17.41
CA THR A 93 -2.98 11.45 -18.33
C THR A 93 -4.46 11.27 -18.67
N ALA A 94 -5.21 12.38 -18.68
CA ALA A 94 -6.59 12.38 -19.11
C ALA A 94 -6.69 12.10 -20.62
N GLY A 95 -7.63 11.24 -21.01
CA GLY A 95 -7.85 10.88 -22.40
C GLY A 95 -9.17 10.14 -22.56
N ARG A 96 -9.59 9.95 -23.82
CA ARG A 96 -10.75 9.13 -24.14
C ARG A 96 -10.34 7.66 -24.10
N VAL A 97 -11.12 6.81 -23.44
CA VAL A 97 -10.94 5.36 -23.51
C VAL A 97 -11.27 4.88 -24.91
N GLU A 98 -10.27 4.38 -25.62
CA GLU A 98 -10.43 3.86 -26.98
C GLU A 98 -10.71 2.35 -26.94
N ARG A 99 -9.98 1.61 -26.10
CA ARG A 99 -10.12 0.16 -26.01
C ARG A 99 -9.84 -0.38 -24.61
N ILE A 100 -10.62 -1.39 -24.22
CA ILE A 100 -10.40 -2.19 -23.01
C ILE A 100 -10.25 -3.65 -23.46
N PRO A 101 -9.01 -4.14 -23.65
CA PRO A 101 -8.76 -5.49 -24.17
C PRO A 101 -9.08 -6.62 -23.18
N LEU A 102 -9.10 -6.34 -21.87
CA LEU A 102 -9.28 -7.34 -20.82
C LEU A 102 -10.62 -7.14 -20.11
N ARG A 103 -11.24 -8.25 -19.71
CA ARG A 103 -12.47 -8.25 -18.91
C ARG A 103 -12.13 -8.53 -17.43
N PRO A 104 -13.02 -8.14 -16.49
CA PRO A 104 -12.87 -8.51 -15.08
C PRO A 104 -12.69 -10.02 -14.90
N GLY A 105 -11.84 -10.42 -13.96
CA GLY A 105 -11.48 -11.83 -13.69
C GLY A 105 -10.34 -12.38 -14.56
N ALA A 106 -9.80 -11.60 -15.50
CA ALA A 106 -8.64 -11.99 -16.28
C ALA A 106 -7.36 -11.97 -15.43
N ARG A 107 -6.49 -12.97 -15.61
CA ARG A 107 -5.14 -12.96 -15.02
C ARG A 107 -4.24 -12.02 -15.80
N VAL A 108 -3.48 -11.21 -15.09
CA VAL A 108 -2.54 -10.24 -15.67
C VAL A 108 -1.15 -10.44 -15.09
N ASP A 109 -0.14 -10.33 -15.93
CA ASP A 109 1.27 -10.23 -15.52
C ASP A 109 1.72 -8.76 -15.55
N PRO A 110 2.82 -8.40 -14.85
CA PRO A 110 3.38 -7.04 -14.90
C PRO A 110 3.64 -6.58 -16.34
N GLY A 111 3.17 -5.38 -16.68
CA GLY A 111 3.30 -4.78 -18.01
C GLY A 111 2.14 -5.08 -18.98
N THR A 112 1.20 -5.96 -18.61
CA THR A 112 0.00 -6.26 -19.41
C THR A 112 -0.86 -5.00 -19.60
N ILE A 113 -1.27 -4.71 -20.84
CA ILE A 113 -2.08 -3.52 -21.17
C ILE A 113 -3.52 -3.76 -20.72
N LEU A 114 -3.99 -2.93 -19.80
CA LEU A 114 -5.34 -2.99 -19.23
C LEU A 114 -6.33 -2.13 -20.02
N MET A 115 -5.86 -0.97 -20.49
CA MET A 115 -6.66 0.03 -21.19
C MET A 115 -5.79 0.84 -22.13
N GLU A 116 -6.35 1.21 -23.27
CA GLU A 116 -5.75 2.13 -24.24
C GLU A 116 -6.56 3.42 -24.27
N LEU A 117 -5.88 4.53 -23.98
CA LEU A 117 -6.40 5.88 -24.02
C LEU A 117 -5.93 6.58 -25.30
N SER A 118 -6.74 7.50 -25.78
CA SER A 118 -6.42 8.37 -26.91
C SER A 118 -6.64 9.83 -26.51
N ASN A 119 -5.61 10.64 -26.71
CA ASN A 119 -5.68 12.09 -26.55
C ASN A 119 -4.86 12.78 -27.66
N PRO A 120 -5.53 13.41 -28.65
CA PRO A 120 -4.84 14.07 -29.76
C PRO A 120 -3.96 15.24 -29.30
N ASP A 121 -4.32 15.93 -28.21
CA ASP A 121 -3.55 17.07 -27.70
C ASP A 121 -2.20 16.63 -27.14
N VAL A 122 -2.16 15.49 -26.44
CA VAL A 122 -0.91 14.92 -25.89
C VAL A 122 0.01 14.46 -27.02
N MET A 123 -0.56 13.86 -28.07
CA MET A 123 0.19 13.46 -29.27
C MET A 123 0.74 14.68 -30.01
N LEU A 124 -0.06 15.74 -30.16
CA LEU A 124 0.37 16.99 -30.79
C LEU A 124 1.50 17.65 -29.99
N GLN A 125 1.38 17.71 -28.66
CA GLN A 125 2.43 18.24 -27.79
C GLN A 125 3.75 17.46 -27.90
N ALA A 126 3.69 16.13 -28.02
CA ALA A 126 4.87 15.31 -28.25
C ALA A 126 5.51 15.60 -29.62
N LEU A 127 4.70 15.70 -30.67
CA LEU A 127 5.16 16.05 -32.01
C LEU A 127 5.81 17.45 -32.04
N ASP A 128 5.20 18.45 -31.42
CA ASP A 128 5.74 19.80 -31.35
C ASP A 128 7.07 19.85 -30.60
N ALA A 129 7.20 19.11 -29.50
CA ALA A 129 8.47 18.99 -28.77
C ALA A 129 9.56 18.35 -29.65
N GLU A 130 9.23 17.31 -30.41
CA GLU A 130 10.15 16.68 -31.35
C GLU A 130 10.58 17.63 -32.48
N ARG A 131 9.63 18.41 -33.02
CA ARG A 131 9.91 19.43 -34.03
C ARG A 131 10.83 20.53 -33.49
N GLN A 132 10.60 20.99 -32.26
CA GLN A 132 11.47 21.97 -31.61
C GLN A 132 12.89 21.43 -31.42
N LEU A 133 13.04 20.17 -31.01
CA LEU A 133 14.34 19.52 -30.90
C LEU A 133 15.04 19.38 -32.27
N ALA A 134 14.29 19.02 -33.31
CA ALA A 134 14.82 18.92 -34.67
C ALA A 134 15.29 20.28 -35.20
N GLN A 135 14.50 21.34 -34.97
CA GLN A 135 14.87 22.71 -35.31
C GLN A 135 16.15 23.13 -34.59
N ALA A 136 16.21 22.94 -33.26
CA ALA A 136 17.39 23.29 -32.47
C ALA A 136 18.67 22.56 -32.93
N LYS A 137 18.55 21.32 -33.40
CA LYS A 137 19.67 20.57 -34.02
C LYS A 137 20.10 21.15 -35.36
N ALA A 138 19.15 21.57 -36.21
CA ALA A 138 19.47 22.23 -37.46
C ALA A 138 20.17 23.59 -37.20
N ASP A 139 19.68 24.34 -36.23
CA ASP A 139 20.28 25.61 -35.80
C ASP A 139 21.71 25.41 -35.28
N LEU A 140 21.99 24.32 -34.54
CA LEU A 140 23.35 23.97 -34.12
C LEU A 140 24.29 23.72 -35.30
N ILE A 141 23.82 23.04 -36.35
CA ILE A 141 24.62 22.76 -37.55
C ILE A 141 24.95 24.09 -38.25
N ASN A 142 23.95 24.95 -38.42
CA ASN A 142 24.13 26.28 -39.01
C ASN A 142 25.10 27.13 -38.17
N LEU A 143 24.93 27.15 -36.84
CA LEU A 143 25.80 27.88 -35.92
C LEU A 143 27.26 27.39 -36.00
N LYS A 144 27.49 26.07 -36.04
CA LYS A 144 28.82 25.49 -36.22
C LYS A 144 29.45 25.89 -37.55
N ALA A 145 28.68 25.87 -38.64
CA ALA A 145 29.14 26.28 -39.95
C ALA A 145 29.50 27.78 -40.00
N THR A 146 28.63 28.65 -39.48
CA THR A 146 28.88 30.10 -39.39
C THR A 146 30.07 30.43 -38.50
N SER A 147 30.19 29.79 -37.33
CA SER A 147 31.32 29.99 -36.40
C SER A 147 32.65 29.55 -37.03
N SER A 148 32.66 28.39 -37.69
CA SER A 148 33.84 27.90 -38.41
C SER A 148 34.22 28.82 -39.56
N GLY A 149 33.23 29.29 -40.34
CA GLY A 149 33.43 30.26 -41.42
C GLY A 149 34.05 31.58 -40.92
N ASN A 150 33.51 32.15 -39.84
CA ASN A 150 34.05 33.38 -39.23
C ASN A 150 35.50 33.20 -38.72
N THR A 151 35.80 32.02 -38.15
CA THR A 151 37.14 31.68 -37.69
C THR A 151 38.10 31.59 -38.87
N LEU A 152 37.72 30.91 -39.96
CA LEU A 152 38.53 30.78 -41.17
C LEU A 152 38.79 32.14 -41.85
N LEU A 153 37.78 33.00 -41.93
CA LEU A 153 37.92 34.36 -42.47
C LEU A 153 38.89 35.22 -41.63
N THR A 154 38.82 35.09 -40.30
CA THR A 154 39.76 35.79 -39.40
C THR A 154 41.17 35.23 -39.54
N GLN A 155 41.30 33.90 -39.69
CA GLN A 155 42.58 33.23 -39.88
C GLN A 155 43.26 33.57 -41.21
N SER A 156 42.50 33.70 -42.31
CA SER A 156 43.06 34.11 -43.61
C SER A 156 43.54 35.56 -43.60
N GLY A 157 42.78 36.45 -42.96
CA GLY A 157 43.19 37.83 -42.71
C GLY A 157 44.48 37.90 -41.87
N LEU A 158 44.55 37.09 -40.81
CA LEU A 158 45.74 36.97 -39.97
C LEU A 158 46.95 36.49 -40.78
N ALA A 159 46.82 35.42 -41.58
CA ALA A 159 47.92 34.90 -42.40
C ALA A 159 48.45 35.95 -43.41
N THR A 160 47.55 36.77 -43.97
CA THR A 160 47.92 37.87 -44.87
C THR A 160 48.70 38.95 -44.14
N LEU A 161 48.25 39.32 -42.93
CA LEU A 161 48.93 40.28 -42.07
C LEU A 161 50.28 39.76 -41.56
N GLU A 162 50.41 38.46 -41.29
CA GLU A 162 51.67 37.81 -40.94
C GLU A 162 52.69 37.92 -42.08
N ALA A 163 52.29 37.64 -43.32
CA ALA A 163 53.14 37.80 -44.49
C ALA A 163 53.58 39.26 -44.69
N GLN A 164 52.64 40.21 -44.61
CA GLN A 164 52.92 41.65 -44.71
C GLN A 164 53.90 42.13 -43.61
N THR A 165 53.72 41.64 -42.38
CA THR A 165 54.61 41.98 -41.26
C THR A 165 56.01 41.41 -41.49
N ALA A 166 56.13 40.15 -41.93
CA ALA A 166 57.41 39.54 -42.24
C ALA A 166 58.14 40.26 -43.38
N ASP A 167 57.42 40.70 -44.41
CA ASP A 167 57.99 41.50 -45.50
C ASP A 167 58.48 42.88 -45.01
N ALA A 168 57.69 43.56 -44.19
CA ALA A 168 58.07 44.84 -43.60
C ALA A 168 59.27 44.71 -42.66
N GLU A 169 59.33 43.67 -41.81
CA GLU A 169 60.48 43.40 -40.94
C GLU A 169 61.75 43.12 -41.76
N ARG A 170 61.65 42.35 -42.86
CA ARG A 170 62.80 42.11 -43.76
C ARG A 170 63.29 43.39 -44.42
N ARG A 171 62.39 44.25 -44.89
CA ARG A 171 62.74 45.55 -45.49
C ARG A 171 63.38 46.48 -44.46
N ALA A 172 62.77 46.64 -43.28
CA ALA A 172 63.32 47.45 -42.20
C ALA A 172 64.72 46.99 -41.78
N GLN A 173 64.98 45.68 -41.76
CA GLN A 173 66.30 45.14 -41.46
C GLN A 173 67.32 45.41 -42.57
N ALA A 174 66.93 45.32 -43.84
CA ALA A 174 67.77 45.67 -44.98
C ALA A 174 68.10 47.17 -45.01
N ASP A 175 67.08 48.03 -44.87
CA ASP A 175 67.21 49.49 -44.84
C ASP A 175 68.09 49.95 -43.67
N LYS A 176 67.98 49.30 -42.52
CA LYS A 176 68.89 49.54 -41.39
C LYS A 176 70.36 49.24 -41.72
N GLY A 177 70.62 48.19 -42.52
CA GLY A 177 71.97 47.88 -43.01
C GLY A 177 72.47 48.95 -43.97
N LEU A 178 71.65 49.29 -44.97
CA LEU A 178 71.95 50.29 -45.99
C LEU A 178 72.19 51.70 -45.41
N ALA A 179 71.45 52.08 -44.35
CA ALA A 179 71.65 53.36 -43.66
C ALA A 179 73.00 53.42 -42.93
N LYS A 180 73.44 52.30 -42.33
CA LYS A 180 74.78 52.21 -41.71
C LYS A 180 75.90 52.37 -42.73
N ASP A 181 75.67 51.86 -43.94
CA ASP A 181 76.61 51.95 -45.06
C ASP A 181 76.50 53.31 -45.79
N GLY A 182 75.62 54.22 -45.35
CA GLY A 182 75.44 55.56 -45.91
C GLY A 182 74.70 55.60 -47.26
N VAL A 183 74.04 54.51 -47.66
CA VAL A 183 73.36 54.37 -48.96
C VAL A 183 71.97 55.02 -48.94
N ILE A 184 71.28 54.99 -47.80
CA ILE A 184 69.95 55.63 -47.61
C ILE A 184 69.96 56.56 -46.39
N SER A 185 68.95 57.42 -46.28
CA SER A 185 68.84 58.34 -45.15
C SER A 185 68.39 57.65 -43.86
N ASP A 186 68.83 58.17 -42.72
CA ASP A 186 68.36 57.73 -41.38
C ASP A 186 66.84 57.89 -41.22
N VAL A 187 66.24 58.85 -41.92
CA VAL A 187 64.79 59.10 -41.88
C VAL A 187 64.04 57.97 -42.59
N GLU A 188 64.48 57.55 -43.77
CA GLU A 188 63.89 56.42 -44.51
C GLU A 188 64.02 55.11 -43.73
N ALA A 189 65.19 54.84 -43.13
CA ALA A 189 65.38 53.66 -42.30
C ALA A 189 64.48 53.64 -41.05
N ARG A 190 64.27 54.81 -40.42
CA ARG A 190 63.32 54.95 -39.29
C ARG A 190 61.88 54.73 -39.73
N GLN A 191 61.46 55.29 -40.86
CA GLN A 191 60.11 55.07 -41.40
C GLN A 191 59.83 53.59 -41.68
N ALA A 192 60.80 52.87 -42.27
CA ALA A 192 60.69 51.43 -42.49
C ALA A 192 60.54 50.64 -41.17
N MET A 193 61.30 51.00 -40.13
CA MET A 193 61.16 50.40 -38.80
C MET A 193 59.81 50.71 -38.15
N GLU A 194 59.36 51.97 -38.20
CA GLU A 194 58.08 52.39 -37.63
C GLU A 194 56.91 51.64 -38.28
N HIS A 195 56.95 51.48 -39.60
CA HIS A 195 55.96 50.69 -40.35
C HIS A 195 55.98 49.20 -39.95
N ALA A 196 57.16 48.60 -39.77
CA ALA A 196 57.28 47.22 -39.29
C ALA A 196 56.71 47.06 -37.86
N VAL A 197 56.97 48.02 -36.98
CA VAL A 197 56.43 48.03 -35.60
C VAL A 197 54.92 48.21 -35.59
N GLU A 198 54.36 49.08 -36.44
CA GLU A 198 52.91 49.25 -36.60
C GLU A 198 52.23 47.92 -36.99
N LEU A 199 52.72 47.28 -38.05
CA LEU A 199 52.18 46.01 -38.53
C LEU A 199 52.30 44.89 -37.49
N LYS A 200 53.42 44.85 -36.75
CA LYS A 200 53.61 43.90 -35.66
C LYS A 200 52.61 44.10 -34.51
N ASN A 201 52.32 45.35 -34.16
CA ASN A 201 51.30 45.67 -33.18
C ASN A 201 49.91 45.26 -33.69
N ARG A 202 49.58 45.55 -34.94
CA ARG A 202 48.33 45.12 -35.57
C ARG A 202 48.21 43.58 -35.56
N LEU A 203 49.28 42.87 -35.89
CA LEU A 203 49.35 41.42 -35.88
C LEU A 203 49.06 40.83 -34.49
N LYS A 204 49.64 41.43 -33.44
CA LYS A 204 49.37 41.03 -32.05
C LYS A 204 47.88 41.13 -31.70
N PHE A 205 47.23 42.24 -32.05
CA PHE A 205 45.80 42.42 -31.81
C PHE A 205 44.94 41.46 -32.63
N GLU A 206 45.31 41.20 -33.89
CA GLU A 206 44.57 40.27 -34.75
C GLU A 206 44.66 38.83 -34.23
N ARG A 207 45.82 38.41 -33.69
CA ARG A 207 45.95 37.11 -33.00
C ARG A 207 45.08 37.01 -31.76
N GLN A 208 45.02 38.07 -30.94
CA GLN A 208 44.12 38.12 -29.77
C GLN A 208 42.66 38.04 -30.20
N ARG A 209 42.28 38.77 -31.26
CA ARG A 209 40.94 38.73 -31.85
C ARG A 209 40.56 37.32 -32.31
N LEU A 210 41.45 36.61 -33.00
CA LEU A 210 41.21 35.21 -33.40
C LEU A 210 40.90 34.33 -32.18
N GLY A 211 41.66 34.49 -31.08
CA GLY A 211 41.40 33.77 -29.83
C GLY A 211 40.01 34.04 -29.25
N VAL A 212 39.58 35.31 -29.24
CA VAL A 212 38.24 35.70 -28.76
C VAL A 212 37.13 35.19 -29.68
N VAL A 213 37.32 35.24 -31.00
CA VAL A 213 36.34 34.74 -31.98
C VAL A 213 36.19 33.22 -31.86
N ALA A 214 37.31 32.50 -31.75
CA ALA A 214 37.30 31.05 -31.59
C ALA A 214 36.72 30.62 -30.22
N GLY A 215 37.02 31.35 -29.14
CA GLY A 215 36.47 31.11 -27.81
C GLY A 215 34.96 31.34 -27.77
N SER A 216 34.50 32.53 -28.19
CA SER A 216 33.07 32.88 -28.21
C SER A 216 32.25 31.96 -29.11
N GLY A 217 32.79 31.51 -30.24
CA GLY A 217 32.17 30.51 -31.09
C GLY A 217 31.97 29.16 -30.39
N LYS A 218 32.97 28.69 -29.64
CA LYS A 218 32.86 27.47 -28.83
C LYS A 218 31.82 27.61 -27.72
N ASP A 219 31.81 28.75 -27.03
CA ASP A 219 30.86 29.00 -25.94
C ASP A 219 29.40 29.06 -26.46
N GLN A 220 29.18 29.68 -27.63
CA GLN A 220 27.87 29.69 -28.29
C GLN A 220 27.41 28.29 -28.69
N VAL A 221 28.31 27.49 -29.26
CA VAL A 221 28.03 26.09 -29.61
C VAL A 221 27.70 25.26 -28.37
N ALA A 222 28.48 25.41 -27.29
CA ALA A 222 28.24 24.71 -26.03
C ALA A 222 26.89 25.09 -25.40
N ALA A 223 26.53 26.39 -25.43
CA ALA A 223 25.22 26.85 -24.97
C ALA A 223 24.06 26.24 -25.79
N GLN A 224 24.21 26.15 -27.11
CA GLN A 224 23.21 25.53 -27.99
C GLN A 224 23.11 24.01 -27.75
N GLU A 225 24.23 23.33 -27.49
CA GLU A 225 24.24 21.91 -27.14
C GLU A 225 23.52 21.64 -25.81
N ALA A 226 23.75 22.47 -24.79
CA ALA A 226 23.03 22.41 -23.52
C ALA A 226 21.51 22.63 -23.71
N GLN A 227 21.12 23.56 -24.60
CA GLN A 227 19.70 23.76 -24.95
C GLN A 227 19.09 22.53 -25.62
N ILE A 228 19.82 21.88 -26.53
CA ILE A 228 19.39 20.63 -27.16
C ILE A 228 19.20 19.53 -26.11
N ASP A 229 20.09 19.41 -25.14
CA ASP A 229 19.97 18.38 -24.09
C ASP A 229 18.76 18.63 -23.19
N ARG A 230 18.47 19.89 -22.86
CA ARG A 230 17.21 20.27 -22.20
C ARG A 230 16.00 19.86 -23.04
N LEU A 231 16.00 20.14 -24.34
CA LEU A 231 14.89 19.77 -25.24
C LEU A 231 14.75 18.25 -25.40
N LYS A 232 15.85 17.49 -25.42
CA LYS A 232 15.80 16.01 -25.39
C LYS A 232 15.10 15.51 -24.14
N ALA A 233 15.36 16.08 -22.97
CA ALA A 233 14.69 15.71 -21.73
C ALA A 233 13.18 16.00 -21.81
N VAL A 234 12.79 17.14 -22.39
CA VAL A 234 11.36 17.48 -22.62
C VAL A 234 10.71 16.48 -23.58
N VAL A 235 11.35 16.14 -24.70
CA VAL A 235 10.84 15.13 -25.65
C VAL A 235 10.69 13.77 -24.97
N ALA A 236 11.69 13.34 -24.19
CA ALA A 236 11.63 12.08 -23.47
C ALA A 236 10.45 12.05 -22.48
N PHE A 237 10.20 13.16 -21.78
CA PHE A 237 9.06 13.29 -20.90
C PHE A 237 7.73 13.23 -21.65
N ARG A 238 7.59 13.95 -22.78
CA ARG A 238 6.37 13.91 -23.60
C ARG A 238 6.12 12.53 -24.23
N ARG A 239 7.16 11.83 -24.66
CA ARG A 239 7.05 10.43 -25.12
C ARG A 239 6.54 9.50 -24.01
N LYS A 240 7.07 9.63 -22.79
CA LYS A 240 6.55 8.89 -21.63
C LYS A 240 5.08 9.19 -21.36
N GLN A 241 4.63 10.43 -21.53
CA GLN A 241 3.20 10.77 -21.41
C GLN A 241 2.36 10.08 -22.49
N VAL A 242 2.84 10.04 -23.73
CA VAL A 242 2.17 9.28 -24.81
C VAL A 242 2.14 7.78 -24.49
N ASP A 243 3.23 7.21 -24.00
CA ASP A 243 3.29 5.80 -23.60
C ASP A 243 2.38 5.50 -22.39
N SER A 244 2.23 6.46 -21.46
CA SER A 244 1.32 6.35 -20.30
C SER A 244 -0.15 6.27 -20.68
N MET A 245 -0.51 6.65 -21.92
CA MET A 245 -1.87 6.44 -22.43
C MET A 245 -2.22 4.95 -22.57
N LYS A 246 -1.21 4.07 -22.61
CA LYS A 246 -1.39 2.63 -22.46
C LYS A 246 -1.24 2.26 -21.00
N VAL A 247 -2.36 2.17 -20.29
CA VAL A 247 -2.40 1.82 -18.87
C VAL A 247 -2.01 0.34 -18.72
N ARG A 248 -1.00 0.05 -17.91
CA ARG A 248 -0.44 -1.29 -17.72
C ARG A 248 -0.58 -1.76 -16.28
N SER A 249 -0.66 -3.09 -16.09
CA SER A 249 -0.56 -3.69 -14.77
C SER A 249 0.84 -3.50 -14.20
N VAL A 250 0.95 -3.11 -12.93
CA VAL A 250 2.23 -3.03 -12.22
C VAL A 250 2.62 -4.38 -11.64
N ASP A 251 1.63 -5.11 -11.12
CA ASP A 251 1.81 -6.36 -10.40
C ASP A 251 1.14 -7.52 -11.16
N LYS A 252 1.52 -8.75 -10.79
CA LYS A 252 0.83 -9.96 -11.22
C LYS A 252 -0.44 -10.13 -10.40
N GLY A 253 -1.57 -10.45 -11.02
CA GLY A 253 -2.82 -10.63 -10.28
C GLY A 253 -4.03 -10.98 -11.15
N VAL A 254 -5.20 -10.67 -10.62
CA VAL A 254 -6.50 -10.81 -11.29
C VAL A 254 -7.18 -9.43 -11.29
N LEU A 255 -7.78 -9.06 -12.42
CA LEU A 255 -8.38 -7.74 -12.68
C LEU A 255 -9.81 -7.61 -12.15
#